data_AF-X1DUM9-F1
#
_entry.id   AF-X1DUM9-F1
#
_cell.length_a   1.000
_cell.length_b   1.000
_cell.length_c   1.000
_cell.angle_alpha   90.00
_cell.angle_beta   90.00
_cell.angle_gamma   90.00
#
_symmetry.space_group_name_H-M   'P 1'
#
loop_
_entity.id
_entity.type
_entity.pdbx_description
1 polymer ?
#
loop_
_entity_poly.entity_id
_entity_poly.type
_entity_poly.pdbx_seq_one_letter_code
_entity_poly.pdbx_strand_id
1 'polypeptide(L)'
;CAWEKAMTPEIEKAIMKSDLGLNPVTHGNAIRVPLPPLTEDRRKEMVKLIRNEAENAKVAMRNIRRDANTQIKDLLKAKSITEDDVRRGEDLIQKLTDQFIEKIEGLLGEKEKDVMEV
;
A
#
# COMPACT_ATOMS: atom_id res chain seq x y z
N CYS A 1 19.53 -5.62 -21.43
CA CYS A 1 20.61 -4.76 -21.95
C CYS A 1 20.59 -3.46 -21.15
N ALA A 2 21.53 -3.25 -20.22
CA ALA A 2 21.74 -1.93 -19.61
C ALA A 2 22.29 -1.02 -20.72
N TRP A 3 21.50 -0.03 -21.15
CA TRP A 3 21.72 0.67 -22.41
C TRP A 3 22.92 1.63 -22.39
N GLU A 4 23.52 1.96 -21.23
CA GLU A 4 24.79 2.71 -21.18
C GLU A 4 25.66 2.23 -20.01
N LYS A 5 26.86 1.72 -20.33
CA LYS A 5 27.87 1.27 -19.35
C LYS A 5 28.31 2.36 -18.35
N ALA A 6 28.04 3.63 -18.65
CA ALA A 6 28.37 4.76 -17.81
C ALA A 6 27.41 4.95 -16.61
N MET A 7 26.18 4.43 -16.68
CA MET A 7 25.20 4.53 -15.58
C MET A 7 25.28 3.35 -14.59
N THR A 8 26.01 2.28 -14.92
CA THR A 8 26.20 1.12 -14.04
C THR A 8 26.69 1.49 -12.61
N PRO A 9 27.65 2.41 -12.43
CA PRO A 9 28.10 2.81 -11.09
C PRO A 9 27.08 3.66 -10.32
N GLU A 10 26.24 4.44 -11.01
CA GLU A 10 25.16 5.19 -10.37
C GLU A 10 24.02 4.26 -9.94
N ILE A 11 23.70 3.28 -10.77
CA ILE A 11 22.70 2.25 -10.46
C ILE A 11 23.20 1.39 -9.28
N GLU A 12 24.47 0.98 -9.25
CA GLU A 12 25.07 0.29 -8.10
C GLU A 12 25.01 1.13 -6.82
N LYS A 13 25.37 2.42 -6.89
CA LYS A 13 25.28 3.33 -5.73
C LYS A 13 23.84 3.54 -5.27
N ALA A 14 22.88 3.64 -6.17
CA ALA A 14 21.46 3.77 -5.84
C ALA A 14 20.93 2.49 -5.18
N ILE A 15 21.35 1.32 -5.66
CA ILE A 15 21.01 0.02 -5.06
C ILE A 15 21.67 -0.15 -3.68
N MET A 16 22.94 0.24 -3.51
CA MET A 16 23.61 0.20 -2.20
C MET A 16 23.04 1.22 -1.20
N LYS A 17 22.53 2.37 -1.68
CA LYS A 17 21.83 3.37 -0.86
C LYS A 17 20.37 3.02 -0.58
N SER A 18 19.76 2.16 -1.39
CA SER A 18 18.43 1.66 -1.07
C SER A 18 18.54 0.80 0.19
N ASP A 19 17.64 1.02 1.15
CA ASP A 19 17.57 0.34 2.47
C ASP A 19 17.39 -1.19 2.41
N LEU A 20 17.57 -1.77 1.22
CA LEU A 20 17.50 -3.20 0.95
C LEU A 20 18.72 -3.97 1.49
N GLY A 21 19.83 -3.29 1.84
CA GLY A 21 21.02 -3.94 2.44
C GLY A 21 21.68 -4.97 1.52
N LEU A 22 21.54 -4.78 0.20
CA LEU A 22 22.02 -5.71 -0.80
C LEU A 22 23.41 -5.27 -1.29
N ASN A 23 24.35 -6.21 -1.36
CA ASN A 23 25.65 -6.00 -2.01
C ASN A 23 25.54 -6.45 -3.49
N PRO A 24 25.32 -5.54 -4.45
CA PRO A 24 25.23 -5.91 -5.85
C PRO A 24 26.56 -6.52 -6.31
N VAL A 25 26.50 -7.71 -6.94
CA VAL A 25 27.65 -8.35 -7.58
C VAL A 25 27.48 -8.19 -9.09
N THR A 26 28.33 -7.36 -9.68
CA THR A 26 28.26 -7.02 -11.09
C THR A 26 29.06 -8.03 -11.91
N HIS A 27 28.38 -8.79 -12.77
CA HIS A 27 29.01 -9.70 -13.73
C HIS A 27 28.82 -9.15 -15.14
N GLY A 28 29.83 -8.41 -15.62
CA GLY A 28 29.83 -7.84 -16.97
C GLY A 28 28.78 -6.74 -17.13
N ASN A 29 27.73 -7.00 -17.93
CA ASN A 29 26.65 -6.04 -18.21
C ASN A 29 25.35 -6.34 -17.43
N ALA A 30 25.41 -7.20 -16.41
CA ALA A 30 24.28 -7.60 -15.57
C ALA A 30 24.65 -7.45 -14.08
N ILE A 31 23.80 -6.75 -13.33
CA ILE A 31 23.90 -6.61 -11.87
C ILE A 31 23.09 -7.77 -11.27
N ARG A 32 23.76 -8.71 -10.60
CA ARG A 32 23.09 -9.73 -9.80
C ARG A 32 23.04 -9.26 -8.36
N VAL A 33 21.84 -9.17 -7.82
CA VAL A 33 21.63 -8.76 -6.44
C VAL A 33 21.31 -10.01 -5.64
N PRO A 34 22.28 -10.60 -4.89
CA PRO A 34 21.99 -11.74 -4.05
C PRO A 34 21.05 -11.25 -2.95
N LEU A 35 19.77 -11.61 -3.04
CA LEU A 35 18.83 -11.43 -1.96
C LEU A 35 19.32 -12.31 -0.79
N PRO A 36 19.83 -11.74 0.31
CA PRO A 36 20.11 -12.54 1.48
C PRO A 36 18.79 -13.22 1.88
N PRO A 37 18.82 -14.49 2.30
CA PRO A 37 17.62 -15.17 2.75
C PRO A 37 16.99 -14.30 3.84
N LEU A 38 15.72 -13.94 3.65
CA LEU A 38 14.94 -13.19 4.64
C LEU A 38 15.04 -13.95 5.96
N THR A 39 15.87 -13.46 6.89
CA THR A 39 16.00 -14.00 8.23
C THR A 39 14.62 -13.94 8.90
N GLU A 40 14.37 -14.83 9.85
CA GLU A 40 13.07 -14.88 10.54
C GLU A 40 12.71 -13.52 11.17
N ASP A 41 13.72 -12.76 11.61
CA ASP A 41 13.59 -11.41 12.14
C ASP A 41 13.12 -10.39 11.09
N ARG A 42 13.67 -10.42 9.86
CA ARG A 42 13.21 -9.55 8.76
C ARG A 42 11.79 -9.88 8.30
N ARG A 43 11.39 -11.16 8.33
CA ARG A 43 9.99 -11.54 8.05
C ARG A 43 9.04 -10.98 9.11
N LYS A 44 9.40 -11.09 10.39
CA LYS A 44 8.62 -10.51 11.50
C LYS A 44 8.50 -8.99 11.40
N GLU A 45 9.56 -8.30 10.98
CA GLU A 45 9.51 -6.85 10.72
C GLU A 45 8.60 -6.50 9.54
N MET A 46 8.67 -7.23 8.44
CA MET A 46 7.78 -7.01 7.28
C MET A 46 6.31 -7.25 7.63
N VAL A 47 5.99 -8.29 8.39
CA VAL A 47 4.61 -8.52 8.88
C VAL A 47 4.12 -7.36 9.75
N LYS A 48 4.96 -6.82 10.64
CA LYS A 48 4.59 -5.65 11.45
C LYS A 48 4.33 -4.41 10.59
N LEU A 49 5.15 -4.19 9.56
CA LEU A 49 5.01 -3.06 8.65
C LEU A 49 3.71 -3.17 7.84
N ILE A 50 3.42 -4.35 7.28
CA ILE A 50 2.19 -4.63 6.55
C ILE A 50 0.95 -4.39 7.43
N ARG A 51 0.98 -4.85 8.70
CA ARG A 51 -0.12 -4.59 9.65
C ARG A 51 -0.31 -3.11 9.94
N ASN A 52 0.77 -2.37 10.19
CA ASN A 52 0.68 -0.93 10.42
C ASN A 52 0.09 -0.20 9.21
N GLU A 53 0.49 -0.59 8.00
CA GLU A 53 -0.01 0.02 6.77
C GLU A 53 -1.50 -0.29 6.54
N ALA A 54 -1.94 -1.51 6.86
CA ALA A 54 -3.36 -1.85 6.83
C ALA A 54 -4.19 -1.09 7.86
N GLU A 55 -3.70 -0.91 9.10
CA GLU A 55 -4.39 -0.09 10.11
C GLU A 55 -4.48 1.37 9.68
N ASN A 56 -3.40 1.94 9.12
CA ASN A 56 -3.42 3.28 8.55
C ASN A 56 -4.45 3.40 7.41
N ALA A 57 -4.53 2.41 6.53
CA ALA A 57 -5.54 2.37 5.47
C ALA A 57 -6.97 2.32 6.03
N LYS A 58 -7.21 1.50 7.08
CA LYS A 58 -8.51 1.45 7.77
C LYS A 58 -8.88 2.79 8.42
N VAL A 59 -7.92 3.48 9.04
CA VAL A 59 -8.13 4.82 9.61
C VAL A 59 -8.45 5.84 8.51
N ALA A 60 -7.71 5.83 7.40
CA ALA A 60 -7.98 6.71 6.26
C ALA A 60 -9.39 6.49 5.69
N MET A 61 -9.82 5.24 5.52
CA MET A 61 -11.18 4.92 5.07
C MET A 61 -12.27 5.46 6.01
N ARG A 62 -12.05 5.37 7.33
CA ARG A 62 -12.99 5.93 8.33
C ARG A 62 -13.07 7.45 8.26
N ASN A 63 -11.95 8.13 7.98
CA ASN A 63 -11.92 9.57 7.79
C ASN A 63 -12.65 9.98 6.51
N ILE A 64 -12.38 9.31 5.38
CA ILE A 64 -13.06 9.57 4.10
C ILE A 64 -14.58 9.39 4.25
N ARG A 65 -15.04 8.36 4.98
CA ARG A 65 -16.47 8.17 5.27
C ARG A 65 -17.07 9.36 6.03
N ARG A 66 -16.37 9.88 7.04
CA ARG A 66 -16.83 11.06 7.79
C ARG A 66 -16.87 12.31 6.91
N ASP A 67 -15.86 12.51 6.09
CA ASP A 67 -15.78 13.66 5.18
C ASP A 67 -16.89 13.59 4.13
N ALA A 68 -17.13 12.41 3.54
CA ALA A 68 -18.21 12.20 2.58
C ALA A 68 -19.59 12.44 3.21
N ASN A 69 -19.84 11.94 4.42
CA ASN A 69 -21.09 12.20 5.14
C ASN A 69 -21.26 13.70 5.47
N THR A 70 -20.17 14.40 5.76
CA THR A 70 -20.20 15.85 6.01
C THR A 70 -20.53 16.61 4.72
N GLN A 71 -19.92 16.24 3.60
CA GLN A 71 -20.22 16.83 2.29
C GLN A 71 -21.69 16.63 1.89
N ILE A 72 -22.25 15.44 2.10
CA ILE A 72 -23.67 15.19 1.84
C ILE A 72 -24.56 16.11 2.68
N LYS A 73 -24.25 16.29 3.97
CA LYS A 73 -25.01 17.21 4.83
C LYS A 73 -24.91 18.67 4.36
N ASP A 74 -23.76 19.09 3.86
CA ASP A 74 -23.58 20.45 3.35
C ASP A 74 -24.30 20.65 2.00
N LEU A 75 -24.33 19.62 1.14
CA LEU A 75 -25.13 19.63 -0.10
C LEU A 75 -26.64 19.70 0.19
N LEU A 76 -27.11 19.04 1.25
CA LEU A 76 -28.51 19.14 1.70
C LEU A 76 -28.84 20.57 2.17
N LYS A 77 -27.94 21.21 2.95
CA LYS A 77 -28.11 22.61 3.37
C LYS A 77 -28.11 23.58 2.18
N ALA A 78 -27.28 23.30 1.17
CA ALA A 78 -27.26 24.06 -0.08
C ALA A 78 -28.50 23.84 -0.96
N LYS A 79 -29.41 22.93 -0.56
CA LYS A 79 -30.59 22.50 -1.33
C LYS A 79 -30.23 21.95 -2.73
N SER A 80 -29.01 21.45 -2.89
CA SER A 80 -28.53 20.88 -4.15
C SER A 80 -28.99 19.42 -4.34
N ILE A 81 -29.39 18.76 -3.24
CA ILE A 81 -29.86 17.36 -3.21
C ILE A 81 -31.09 17.22 -2.31
N THR A 82 -31.89 16.18 -2.54
CA THR A 82 -33.07 15.87 -1.72
C THR A 82 -32.73 14.94 -0.55
N GLU A 83 -33.62 14.81 0.44
CA GLU A 83 -33.44 13.84 1.56
C GLU A 83 -33.35 12.38 1.05
N ASP A 84 -34.01 12.07 -0.06
CA ASP A 84 -33.96 10.75 -0.69
C ASP A 84 -32.57 10.48 -1.30
N ASP A 85 -31.95 11.50 -1.89
CA ASP A 85 -30.58 11.41 -2.44
C ASP A 85 -29.53 11.29 -1.32
N VAL A 86 -29.75 11.96 -0.18
CA VAL A 86 -28.90 11.83 1.02
C VAL A 86 -28.88 10.38 1.50
N ARG A 87 -30.06 9.74 1.65
CA ARG A 87 -30.16 8.33 2.05
C ARG A 87 -29.43 7.40 1.09
N ARG A 88 -29.63 7.58 -0.22
CA ARG A 88 -28.91 6.78 -1.24
C ARG A 88 -27.41 7.01 -1.19
N GLY A 89 -26.97 8.24 -0.97
CA GLY A 89 -25.57 8.60 -0.84
C GLY A 89 -24.91 7.95 0.36
N GLU A 90 -25.57 8.00 1.53
CA GLU A 90 -25.09 7.33 2.75
C GLU A 90 -25.00 5.81 2.57
N ASP A 91 -26.00 5.18 1.96
CA ASP A 91 -26.00 3.74 1.66
C ASP A 91 -24.85 3.34 0.71
N LEU A 92 -24.60 4.15 -0.33
CA LEU A 92 -23.52 3.92 -1.28
C LEU A 92 -22.15 4.11 -0.62
N ILE A 93 -21.97 5.16 0.19
CA ILE A 93 -20.74 5.39 0.95
C ILE A 93 -20.47 4.22 1.89
N GLN A 94 -21.50 3.73 2.59
CA GLN A 94 -21.35 2.62 3.52
C GLN A 94 -20.95 1.33 2.76
N LYS A 95 -21.63 0.99 1.66
CA LYS A 95 -21.28 -0.16 0.82
C LYS A 95 -19.86 -0.08 0.27
N LEU A 96 -19.44 1.08 -0.24
CA LEU A 96 -18.08 1.28 -0.75
C LEU A 96 -17.06 1.13 0.37
N THR A 97 -17.33 1.73 1.54
CA THR A 97 -16.43 1.64 2.70
C THR A 97 -16.24 0.19 3.11
N ASP A 98 -17.32 -0.59 3.21
CA ASP A 98 -17.27 -1.99 3.61
C ASP A 98 -16.49 -2.85 2.57
N GLN A 99 -16.75 -2.64 1.27
CA GLN A 99 -16.00 -3.31 0.20
C GLN A 99 -14.49 -3.04 0.24
N PHE A 100 -14.08 -1.79 0.52
CA PHE A 100 -12.66 -1.45 0.61
C PHE A 100 -12.03 -1.98 1.90
N ILE A 101 -12.76 -2.04 3.01
CA ILE A 101 -12.28 -2.69 4.24
C ILE A 101 -12.03 -4.18 3.98
N GLU A 102 -12.97 -4.89 3.35
CA GLU A 102 -12.79 -6.30 2.98
C GLU A 102 -11.59 -6.51 2.06
N LYS A 103 -11.40 -5.64 1.06
CA LYS A 103 -10.21 -5.69 0.19
C LYS A 103 -8.91 -5.50 0.95
N ILE A 104 -8.85 -4.56 1.89
CA ILE A 104 -7.65 -4.33 2.72
C ILE A 104 -7.34 -5.57 3.55
N GLU A 105 -8.36 -6.21 4.14
CA GLU A 105 -8.18 -7.43 4.92
C GLU A 105 -7.76 -8.63 4.07
N GLY A 106 -8.33 -8.77 2.87
CA GLY A 106 -7.92 -9.78 1.91
C GLY A 106 -6.46 -9.63 1.48
N LEU A 107 -6.05 -8.41 1.11
CA LEU A 107 -4.67 -8.11 0.73
C LEU A 107 -3.68 -8.30 1.88
N LEU A 108 -4.07 -7.94 3.11
CA LEU A 108 -3.26 -8.21 4.30
C LEU A 108 -3.03 -9.71 4.46
N GLY A 109 -4.09 -10.52 4.38
CA GLY A 109 -3.99 -11.97 4.53
C GLY A 109 -3.16 -12.64 3.42
N GLU A 110 -3.31 -12.19 2.18
CA GLU A 110 -2.49 -12.65 1.06
C GLU A 110 -1.02 -12.29 1.27
N LYS A 111 -0.72 -11.06 1.68
CA LYS A 111 0.66 -10.61 1.91
C LYS A 111 1.30 -11.28 3.13
N GLU A 112 0.56 -11.55 4.19
CA GLU A 112 1.06 -12.31 5.33
C GLU A 112 1.39 -13.76 4.94
N LYS A 113 0.57 -14.39 4.09
CA LYS A 113 0.86 -15.72 3.55
C LYS A 113 2.08 -15.71 2.66
N ASP A 114 2.18 -14.81 1.68
CA ASP A 114 3.36 -14.66 0.80
C ASP A 114 4.66 -14.45 1.57
N VAL A 115 4.63 -13.75 2.71
CA VAL A 115 5.82 -13.51 3.53
C VAL A 115 6.20 -14.74 4.34
N MET A 116 5.26 -15.63 4.65
CA MET A 116 5.48 -16.86 5.42
C MET A 116 5.74 -18.11 4.55
N GLU A 117 5.08 -18.24 3.40
CA GLU A 117 5.31 -19.31 2.43
C GLU A 117 6.56 -18.98 1.58
N VAL A 118 7.64 -19.73 1.82
CA VAL A 118 8.79 -19.91 0.92
C VAL A 118 9.07 -21.39 0.80
#